data_AF-A0A843E0V3-F1
#
_entry.id   AF-A0A843E0V3-F1
#
_cell.length_a   1.000
_cell.length_b   1.000
_cell.length_c   1.000
_cell.angle_alpha   90.00
_cell.angle_beta   90.00
_cell.angle_gamma   90.00
#
_symmetry.space_group_name_H-M   'P 1'
#
loop_
_entity.id
_entity.type
_entity.pdbx_description
1 polymer ?
#
loop_
_entity_poly.entity_id
_entity_poly.type
_entity_poly.pdbx_seq_one_letter_code
_entity_poly.pdbx_strand_id
1 'polypeptide(L)'
;SEGGAAMGTGMLLFPQMYQQLQQQPVAGVQAQQAQPQAQKVMCPFCGGLNDYPYKFCGNCGKPSPQMQAQQTPAPQPAPQPAPQPTGGARAFMRCPYCGEDLSTLKKTPKFCPYCAEELS
;
A
#
# COMPACT_ATOMS: atom_id res chain seq x y z
N SER A 1 -12.84 67.33 -21.51
CA SER A 1 -11.49 66.77 -21.73
C SER A 1 -11.25 65.69 -20.71
N GLU A 2 -11.58 64.45 -21.06
CA GLU A 2 -11.23 63.25 -20.29
C GLU A 2 -10.37 62.39 -21.20
N GLY A 3 -9.08 62.36 -20.90
CA GLY A 3 -8.14 61.42 -21.46
C GLY A 3 -8.00 60.21 -20.55
N GLY A 4 -7.56 59.09 -21.11
CA GLY A 4 -7.10 57.95 -20.32
C GLY A 4 -7.22 56.63 -21.05
N ALA A 5 -6.19 56.30 -21.83
CA ALA A 5 -5.89 54.95 -22.30
C ALA A 5 -5.81 53.97 -21.10
N ALA A 6 -6.01 52.66 -21.26
CA ALA A 6 -4.92 51.79 -21.66
C ALA A 6 -5.37 50.32 -21.77
N MET A 7 -5.04 49.73 -22.93
CA MET A 7 -4.45 48.40 -23.15
C MET A 7 -5.23 47.14 -22.71
N GLY A 8 -5.53 46.30 -23.69
CA GLY A 8 -5.94 44.92 -23.44
C GLY A 8 -6.23 44.07 -24.68
N THR A 9 -5.65 44.35 -25.85
CA THR A 9 -5.84 43.51 -27.05
C THR A 9 -4.86 42.33 -27.06
N GLY A 10 -5.01 41.42 -26.10
CA GLY A 10 -4.37 40.10 -26.14
C GLY A 10 -5.27 39.11 -26.87
N MET A 11 -5.26 39.14 -28.20
CA MET A 11 -5.98 38.15 -29.01
C MET A 11 -5.30 36.78 -28.83
N LEU A 12 -6.06 35.80 -28.34
CA LEU A 12 -5.69 34.40 -28.16
C LEU A 12 -5.49 33.73 -29.52
N LEU A 13 -4.29 33.88 -30.11
CA LEU A 13 -3.92 33.19 -31.34
C LEU A 13 -3.48 31.73 -31.07
N PHE A 14 -4.46 30.84 -31.20
CA PHE A 14 -4.42 29.49 -31.80
C PHE A 14 -3.82 28.28 -31.02
N PRO A 15 -4.66 27.50 -30.31
CA PRO A 15 -4.35 26.13 -29.85
C PRO A 15 -4.18 25.06 -30.96
N GLN A 16 -4.37 25.40 -32.23
CA GLN A 16 -4.41 24.41 -33.34
C GLN A 16 -3.03 23.91 -33.80
N MET A 17 -1.94 24.65 -33.60
CA MET A 17 -0.60 24.19 -34.01
C MET A 17 -0.09 23.04 -33.11
N TYR A 18 -0.50 23.02 -31.84
CA TYR A 18 -0.10 21.99 -30.88
C TYR A 18 -0.71 20.61 -31.17
N GLN A 19 -1.87 20.55 -31.83
CA GLN A 19 -2.54 19.29 -32.16
C GLN A 19 -1.81 18.52 -33.28
N GLN A 20 -1.05 19.20 -34.14
CA GLN A 20 -0.34 18.53 -35.24
C GLN A 20 0.98 17.89 -34.80
N LEU A 21 1.62 18.38 -33.73
CA LEU A 21 2.91 17.87 -33.26
C LEU A 21 2.82 16.54 -32.51
N GLN A 22 1.63 16.14 -32.04
CA GLN A 22 1.40 14.84 -31.39
C GLN A 22 1.31 13.66 -32.37
N GLN A 23 1.31 13.91 -33.68
CA GLN A 23 1.15 12.87 -34.69
C GLN A 23 2.48 12.36 -35.29
N GLN A 24 3.64 12.66 -34.69
CA GLN A 24 4.90 12.02 -35.12
C GLN A 24 5.08 10.66 -34.43
N PRO A 25 4.96 9.53 -35.14
CA PRO A 25 5.31 8.22 -34.58
C PRO A 25 6.83 8.13 -34.44
N VAL A 26 7.29 7.82 -33.23
CA VAL A 26 8.68 7.45 -32.94
C VAL A 26 9.01 6.11 -33.61
N ALA A 27 9.40 6.15 -34.88
CA ALA A 27 9.96 5.02 -35.60
C ALA A 27 11.30 4.63 -34.97
N GLY A 28 11.34 3.58 -34.16
CA GLY A 28 12.62 3.03 -33.70
C GLY A 28 12.61 2.08 -32.50
N VAL A 29 11.59 2.10 -31.64
CA VAL A 29 11.46 1.07 -30.59
C VAL A 29 10.66 -0.10 -31.16
N GLN A 30 11.40 -1.09 -31.67
CA GLN A 30 10.84 -2.40 -31.98
C GLN A 30 10.11 -2.87 -30.73
N ALA A 31 8.79 -3.02 -30.84
CA ALA A 31 7.97 -3.69 -29.86
C ALA A 31 8.38 -5.17 -29.85
N GLN A 32 9.47 -5.48 -29.15
CA GLN A 32 9.77 -6.83 -28.72
C GLN A 32 8.60 -7.25 -27.84
N GLN A 33 7.72 -8.03 -28.45
CA GLN A 33 6.68 -8.78 -27.78
C GLN A 33 7.37 -9.60 -26.70
N ALA A 34 7.34 -9.10 -25.46
CA ALA A 34 7.88 -9.78 -24.31
C ALA A 34 7.06 -11.06 -24.12
N GLN A 35 7.56 -12.17 -24.68
CA GLN A 35 7.08 -13.48 -24.31
C GLN A 35 7.28 -13.61 -22.80
N PRO A 36 6.29 -14.08 -22.03
CA PRO A 36 6.46 -14.31 -20.60
C PRO A 36 7.48 -15.43 -20.40
N GLN A 37 8.76 -15.07 -20.33
CA GLN A 37 9.79 -16.00 -19.91
C GLN A 37 9.53 -16.30 -18.44
N ALA A 38 9.29 -17.57 -18.13
CA ALA A 38 9.16 -18.02 -16.75
C ALA A 38 10.46 -17.64 -16.01
N GLN A 39 10.37 -16.61 -15.18
CA GLN A 39 11.53 -16.13 -14.42
C GLN A 39 11.90 -17.19 -13.38
N LYS A 40 13.18 -17.54 -13.28
CA LYS A 40 13.67 -18.41 -12.20
C LYS A 40 13.73 -17.61 -10.90
N VAL A 41 13.17 -18.16 -9.84
CA VAL A 41 13.15 -17.54 -8.50
C VAL A 41 13.60 -18.54 -7.44
N MET A 42 14.36 -18.06 -6.46
CA MET A 42 14.82 -18.88 -5.33
C MET A 42 13.71 -19.10 -4.30
N CYS A 43 13.62 -20.32 -3.77
CA CYS A 43 12.76 -20.66 -2.66
C CYS A 43 13.29 -20.03 -1.37
N PRO A 44 12.50 -19.24 -0.62
CA PRO A 44 12.96 -18.61 0.62
C PRO A 44 13.17 -19.62 1.76
N PHE A 45 12.74 -20.88 1.61
CA PHE A 45 12.84 -21.90 2.65
C PHE A 45 14.05 -22.81 2.51
N CYS A 46 14.49 -23.11 1.28
CA CYS A 46 15.61 -24.03 1.04
C CYS A 46 16.63 -23.51 0.02
N GLY A 47 16.42 -22.35 -0.60
CA GLY A 47 17.30 -21.79 -1.63
C GLY A 47 17.15 -22.42 -3.02
N GLY A 48 16.33 -23.47 -3.19
CA GLY A 48 16.13 -24.14 -4.48
C GLY A 48 15.51 -23.23 -5.54
N LEU A 49 16.00 -23.30 -6.78
CA LEU A 49 15.47 -22.55 -7.92
C LEU A 49 14.15 -23.17 -8.43
N ASN A 50 13.14 -22.33 -8.66
CA ASN A 50 11.83 -22.72 -9.23
C ASN A 50 11.44 -21.76 -10.36
N ASP A 51 10.63 -22.22 -11.30
CA ASP A 51 10.01 -21.38 -12.33
C ASP A 51 8.82 -20.60 -11.76
N TYR A 52 8.81 -19.28 -11.93
CA TYR A 52 7.69 -18.45 -11.49
C TYR A 52 6.62 -18.35 -12.59
N PRO A 53 5.32 -18.43 -12.25
CA PRO A 53 4.78 -18.72 -10.91
C PRO A 53 4.87 -20.21 -10.54
N TYR A 54 5.19 -20.52 -9.28
CA TYR A 54 5.13 -21.89 -8.73
C TYR A 54 4.16 -21.95 -7.54
N LYS A 55 3.52 -23.11 -7.31
CA LYS A 55 2.61 -23.32 -6.16
C LYS A 55 3.34 -23.90 -4.95
N PHE A 56 4.22 -24.86 -5.18
CA PHE A 56 5.06 -25.50 -4.17
C PHE A 56 6.49 -25.64 -4.72
N CYS A 57 7.49 -25.55 -3.84
CA CYS A 57 8.88 -25.71 -4.24
C CYS A 57 9.15 -27.16 -4.68
N GLY A 58 9.74 -27.37 -5.86
CA GLY A 58 10.07 -28.70 -6.37
C GLY A 58 11.18 -29.42 -5.60
N ASN A 59 11.94 -28.70 -4.76
CA ASN A 59 13.04 -29.25 -3.97
C ASN A 59 12.62 -29.58 -2.52
N CYS A 60 11.86 -28.69 -1.85
CA CYS A 60 11.46 -28.89 -0.45
C CYS A 60 9.95 -29.01 -0.17
N GLY A 61 9.09 -28.89 -1.19
CA GLY A 61 7.64 -29.04 -1.07
C GLY A 61 6.88 -27.90 -0.38
N LYS A 62 7.56 -26.89 0.16
CA LYS A 62 6.89 -25.75 0.84
C LYS A 62 6.15 -24.85 -0.16
N PRO A 63 5.01 -24.26 0.23
CA PRO A 63 4.21 -23.41 -0.67
C PRO A 63 4.96 -22.13 -1.05
N SER A 64 4.66 -21.59 -2.23
CA SER A 64 5.21 -20.31 -2.66
C SER A 64 4.61 -19.15 -1.85
N PRO A 65 5.29 -17.99 -1.79
CA PRO A 65 4.74 -16.79 -1.17
C PRO A 65 3.38 -16.36 -1.77
N GLN A 66 3.19 -16.61 -3.08
CA GLN A 66 1.91 -16.34 -3.75
C GLN A 66 0.78 -17.26 -3.23
N MET A 67 1.10 -18.54 -3.02
CA MET A 67 0.15 -19.51 -2.50
C MET A 67 -0.16 -19.26 -1.02
N GLN A 68 0.83 -18.82 -0.25
CA GLN A 68 0.65 -18.40 1.15
C GLN A 68 -0.27 -17.18 1.27
N ALA A 69 -0.12 -16.18 0.40
CA ALA A 69 -1.00 -15.01 0.38
C ALA A 69 -2.46 -15.35 0.08
N GLN A 70 -2.72 -16.43 -0.66
CA GLN A 70 -4.07 -16.93 -0.94
C GLN A 70 -4.61 -17.86 0.15
N GLN A 71 -3.75 -18.37 1.04
CA GLN A 71 -4.11 -19.26 2.14
C GLN A 71 -4.25 -18.56 3.48
N THR A 72 -3.80 -17.31 3.61
CA THR A 72 -4.43 -16.41 4.57
C THR A 72 -5.92 -16.41 4.25
N PRO A 73 -6.80 -16.87 5.15
CA PRO A 73 -8.23 -16.70 4.92
C PRO A 73 -8.41 -15.23 4.55
N ALA A 74 -9.09 -14.98 3.42
CA ALA A 74 -9.56 -13.64 3.10
C ALA A 74 -10.12 -13.07 4.41
N PRO A 75 -9.80 -11.82 4.80
CA PRO A 75 -10.42 -11.24 5.98
C PRO A 75 -11.90 -11.49 5.81
N GLN A 76 -12.45 -12.41 6.61
CA GLN A 76 -13.87 -12.64 6.63
C GLN A 76 -14.43 -11.23 6.85
N PRO A 77 -15.42 -10.76 6.05
CA PRO A 77 -16.04 -9.49 6.33
C PRO A 77 -16.34 -9.52 7.81
N ALA A 78 -15.68 -8.62 8.56
CA ALA A 78 -15.74 -8.64 10.01
C ALA A 78 -17.22 -8.78 10.37
N PRO A 79 -17.60 -9.67 11.32
CA PRO A 79 -18.98 -9.67 11.79
C PRO A 79 -19.33 -8.21 12.06
N GLN A 80 -20.33 -7.70 11.33
CA GLN A 80 -20.74 -6.31 11.43
C GLN A 80 -20.92 -6.05 12.93
N PRO A 81 -20.29 -5.01 13.49
CA PRO A 81 -20.40 -4.77 14.92
C PRO A 81 -21.89 -4.69 15.24
N ALA A 82 -22.35 -5.61 16.09
CA ALA A 82 -23.62 -5.45 16.79
C ALA A 82 -23.61 -4.03 17.38
N PRO A 83 -24.76 -3.32 17.41
CA PRO A 83 -24.84 -1.95 17.89
C PRO A 83 -24.04 -1.83 19.19
N GLN A 84 -22.97 -1.03 19.13
CA GLN A 84 -22.07 -0.87 20.25
C GLN A 84 -22.89 -0.34 21.43
N PRO A 85 -22.78 -0.93 22.64
CA PRO A 85 -23.33 -0.28 23.81
C PRO A 85 -22.61 1.06 23.96
N THR A 86 -23.39 2.12 23.87
CA THR A 86 -23.01 3.49 24.21
C THR A 86 -22.59 3.51 25.67
N GLY A 87 -21.29 3.38 25.94
CA GLY A 87 -20.81 3.41 27.32
C GLY A 87 -19.32 3.17 27.47
N GLY A 88 -18.58 4.28 27.66
CA GLY A 88 -17.42 4.42 28.55
C GLY A 88 -16.43 3.26 28.74
N ALA A 89 -15.19 3.54 28.35
CA ALA A 89 -13.92 3.02 28.89
C ALA A 89 -13.51 1.59 28.53
N ARG A 90 -12.60 1.41 27.56
CA ARG A 90 -11.61 0.29 27.51
C ARG A 90 -10.32 0.60 26.72
N ALA A 91 -9.86 1.85 26.62
CA ALA A 91 -8.65 2.20 25.85
C ALA A 91 -7.31 1.91 26.57
N PHE A 92 -7.33 1.52 27.85
CA PHE A 92 -6.13 1.46 28.71
C PHE A 92 -5.64 0.04 29.06
N MET A 93 -6.15 -1.00 28.41
CA MET A 93 -5.80 -2.41 28.75
C MET A 93 -4.45 -2.85 28.18
N ARG A 94 -3.95 -2.19 27.13
CA ARG A 94 -2.60 -2.42 26.59
C ARG A 94 -1.85 -1.11 26.45
N CYS A 95 -0.56 -1.13 26.76
CA CYS A 95 0.33 -0.01 26.52
C CYS A 95 0.41 0.26 25.00
N PRO A 96 0.14 1.50 24.52
CA PRO A 96 0.21 1.81 23.08
C PRO A 96 1.64 1.88 22.55
N TYR A 97 2.64 1.95 23.43
CA TYR A 97 4.04 2.13 23.05
C TYR A 97 4.81 0.81 22.95
N CYS A 98 4.61 -0.12 23.90
CA CYS A 98 5.28 -1.42 23.88
C CYS A 98 4.32 -2.61 23.64
N GLY A 99 3.01 -2.40 23.65
CA GLY A 99 2.01 -3.44 23.42
C GLY A 99 1.71 -4.33 24.64
N GLU A 100 2.40 -4.14 25.76
CA GLU A 100 2.25 -4.97 26.96
C GLU A 100 0.87 -4.77 27.62
N ASP A 101 0.34 -5.85 28.20
CA ASP A 101 -0.94 -5.83 28.90
C ASP A 101 -0.84 -5.14 30.27
N LEU A 102 -1.62 -4.09 30.44
CA LEU A 102 -1.74 -3.34 31.70
C LEU A 102 -3.01 -3.74 32.48
N SER A 103 -3.80 -4.68 31.96
CA SER A 103 -5.06 -5.15 32.55
C SER A 103 -4.85 -5.81 33.92
N THR A 104 -3.64 -6.31 34.19
CA THR A 104 -3.24 -6.87 35.48
C THR A 104 -3.02 -5.81 36.57
N LEU A 105 -2.88 -4.53 36.19
CA LEU A 105 -2.70 -3.43 37.13
C LEU A 105 -4.06 -2.87 37.58
N LYS A 106 -4.23 -2.77 38.91
CA LYS A 106 -5.45 -2.20 39.54
C LYS A 106 -5.71 -0.73 39.18
N LYS A 107 -4.70 0.00 38.73
CA LYS A 107 -4.79 1.39 38.25
C LYS A 107 -3.78 1.60 37.14
N THR A 108 -4.14 2.38 36.12
CA THR A 108 -3.21 2.78 35.07
C THR A 108 -2.16 3.72 35.67
N PRO A 109 -0.86 3.35 35.68
CA PRO A 109 0.21 4.21 36.15
C PRO A 109 0.50 5.31 35.11
N LYS A 110 1.02 6.46 35.54
CA LYS A 110 1.45 7.56 34.64
C LYS A 110 2.59 7.14 33.70
N PHE A 111 3.38 6.13 34.07
CA PHE A 111 4.44 5.55 33.25
C PHE A 111 4.26 4.04 33.17
N CYS A 112 4.50 3.47 31.99
CA CYS A 112 4.46 2.03 31.77
C CYS A 112 5.62 1.34 32.51
N PRO A 113 5.40 0.35 33.38
CA PRO A 113 6.48 -0.32 34.12
C PRO A 113 7.38 -1.21 33.25
N TYR A 114 6.95 -1.52 32.02
CA TYR A 114 7.67 -2.43 31.11
C TYR A 114 8.57 -1.69 30.13
N CYS A 115 8.19 -0.48 29.70
CA CYS A 115 8.96 0.32 28.74
C CYS A 115 9.31 1.73 29.21
N ALA A 116 8.90 2.12 30.41
CA ALA A 116 9.10 3.45 31.01
C ALA A 116 8.44 4.63 30.26
N GLU A 117 7.59 4.36 29.26
CA GLU A 117 6.93 5.40 28.48
C GLU A 117 5.73 6.03 29.22
N GLU A 118 5.48 7.33 29.02
CA GLU A 118 4.40 8.06 29.70
C GLU A 118 3.03 7.70 29.12
N LEU A 119 2.12 7.22 29.98
CA LEU A 119 0.72 6.90 29.69
C LEU A 119 -0.14 8.08 30.14
N SER A 120 -0.11 9.16 29.36
CA SER A 120 -0.88 10.38 29.60
C SER A 120 -2.31 10.31 29.07
#